data_AF-A0A3Q8FBM2-F1
#
_entry.id   AF-A0A3Q8FBM2-F1
#
_cell.length_a   1.000
_cell.length_b   1.000
_cell.length_c   1.000
_cell.angle_alpha   90.00
_cell.angle_beta   90.00
_cell.angle_gamma   90.00
#
_symmetry.space_group_name_H-M   'P 1'
#
loop_
_entity.id
_entity.type
_entity.pdbx_description
1 polymer ?
#
loop_
_entity_poly.entity_id
_entity_poly.type
_entity_poly.pdbx_seq_one_letter_code
_entity_poly.pdbx_strand_id
1 'polypeptide(L)'
;MSVAGQFLAGVLLVSSAAAAWAAPALPAPQEFYFDNDAAAAPIIVVGGAGEDLIAQLLKQRERGRKSLEATAQLASVAIAQGRAEVGNQLYHEAMTEAPIQSILGRSVRWNYGWDLLRQGQALAALEQWQSVANNLRSNAAWIPPTYALALWRAGQQQEAVKWYAAAVRTEPTQWNDSSRYPELLPAWRDDERASLAEVQQAWASAPPAWP
;
A
#
# COMPACT_ATOMS: atom_id res chain seq x y z
N MET A 1 -58.57 -43.34 -8.64
CA MET A 1 -58.01 -42.94 -7.33
C MET A 1 -56.50 -42.83 -7.47
N SER A 2 -55.98 -41.68 -7.07
CA SER A 2 -54.61 -41.19 -7.27
C SER A 2 -53.65 -41.77 -6.23
N VAL A 3 -52.39 -42.03 -6.58
CA VAL A 3 -51.26 -41.90 -5.64
C VAL A 3 -50.08 -41.31 -6.39
N ALA A 4 -49.59 -40.19 -5.85
CA ALA A 4 -48.58 -39.31 -6.40
C ALA A 4 -47.15 -39.84 -6.15
N GLY A 5 -46.29 -39.74 -7.16
CA GLY A 5 -44.85 -39.89 -7.01
C GLY A 5 -44.24 -38.58 -6.54
N GLN A 6 -43.66 -38.56 -5.34
CA GLN A 6 -42.89 -37.42 -4.82
C GLN A 6 -41.45 -37.53 -5.33
N PHE A 7 -41.06 -36.62 -6.23
CA PHE A 7 -39.65 -36.36 -6.55
C PHE A 7 -39.10 -35.34 -5.55
N LEU A 8 -38.20 -35.77 -4.68
CA LEU A 8 -37.40 -34.88 -3.82
C LEU A 8 -36.18 -34.40 -4.60
N ALA A 9 -36.22 -33.15 -5.06
CA ALA A 9 -35.08 -32.45 -5.61
C ALA A 9 -34.23 -31.89 -4.45
N GLY A 10 -33.07 -32.49 -4.19
CA GLY A 10 -32.07 -31.96 -3.26
C GLY A 10 -31.27 -30.86 -3.92
N VAL A 11 -31.45 -29.61 -3.47
CA VAL A 11 -30.60 -28.48 -3.84
C VAL A 11 -29.30 -28.57 -3.03
N LEU A 12 -28.19 -28.92 -3.70
CA LEU A 12 -26.85 -28.82 -3.16
C LEU A 12 -26.41 -27.34 -3.19
N LEU A 13 -26.46 -26.68 -2.04
CA LEU A 13 -25.79 -25.39 -1.83
C LEU A 13 -24.28 -25.64 -1.80
N VAL A 14 -23.60 -25.35 -2.91
CA VAL A 14 -22.15 -25.24 -2.95
C VAL A 14 -21.78 -23.89 -2.32
N SER A 15 -21.52 -23.90 -1.01
CA SER A 15 -20.88 -22.77 -0.33
C SER A 15 -19.42 -22.71 -0.80
N SER A 16 -19.14 -21.86 -1.79
CA SER A 16 -17.77 -21.47 -2.10
C SER A 16 -17.22 -20.66 -0.92
N ALA A 17 -16.52 -21.33 0.00
CA ALA A 17 -15.68 -20.65 0.96
C ALA A 17 -14.60 -19.92 0.16
N ALA A 18 -14.78 -18.62 -0.06
CA ALA A 18 -13.70 -17.77 -0.54
C ALA A 18 -12.53 -17.96 0.43
N ALA A 19 -11.41 -18.49 -0.05
CA ALA A 19 -10.19 -18.55 0.74
C ALA A 19 -9.86 -17.10 1.10
N ALA A 20 -10.12 -16.72 2.36
CA ALA A 20 -9.66 -15.45 2.89
C ALA A 20 -8.14 -15.50 2.89
N TRP A 21 -7.53 -14.89 1.89
CA TRP A 21 -6.09 -14.64 1.89
C TRP A 21 -5.79 -13.77 3.11
N ALA A 22 -5.21 -14.38 4.14
CA ALA A 22 -4.79 -13.70 5.35
C ALA A 22 -3.65 -12.73 5.01
N ALA A 23 -3.52 -11.63 5.75
CA ALA A 23 -2.42 -10.69 5.55
C ALA A 23 -1.10 -11.41 5.83
N PRO A 24 0.01 -10.94 5.23
CA PRO A 24 1.32 -11.29 5.76
C PRO A 24 1.35 -11.03 7.27
N ALA A 25 1.91 -11.98 8.03
CA ALA A 25 1.97 -11.89 9.48
C ALA A 25 2.69 -10.61 9.91
N LEU A 26 1.92 -9.69 10.48
CA LEU A 26 2.43 -8.40 10.96
C LEU A 26 2.93 -8.55 12.40
N PRO A 27 4.06 -7.91 12.76
CA PRO A 27 4.38 -7.73 14.16
C PRO A 27 3.29 -6.87 14.82
N ALA A 28 3.12 -7.00 16.13
CA ALA A 28 2.27 -6.06 16.87
C ALA A 28 2.79 -4.62 16.66
N PRO A 29 1.90 -3.62 16.51
CA PRO A 29 2.35 -2.23 16.42
C PRO A 29 3.18 -1.86 17.65
N GLN A 30 4.28 -1.16 17.41
CA GLN A 30 5.12 -0.61 18.48
C GLN A 30 4.44 0.60 19.13
N GLU A 31 5.03 1.09 20.22
CA GLU A 31 4.41 2.18 20.99
C GLU A 31 4.37 3.51 20.22
N PHE A 32 5.44 3.86 19.48
CA PHE A 32 5.58 5.15 18.82
C PHE A 32 6.33 5.11 17.48
N TYR A 33 5.91 5.96 16.53
CA TYR A 33 6.43 6.08 15.16
C TYR A 33 6.70 7.54 14.75
N PHE A 34 7.74 8.17 15.31
CA PHE A 34 8.03 9.59 15.06
C PHE A 34 9.00 9.84 13.90
N ASP A 35 9.71 8.82 13.44
CA ASP A 35 10.90 9.03 12.63
C ASP A 35 10.54 9.36 11.17
N ASN A 36 11.28 10.29 10.58
CA ASN A 36 11.20 10.53 9.14
C ASN A 36 12.07 9.52 8.38
N ASP A 37 11.54 8.93 7.32
CA ASP A 37 12.29 8.06 6.42
C ASP A 37 12.51 8.77 5.08
N ALA A 38 13.75 9.13 4.79
CA ALA A 38 14.13 9.77 3.53
C ALA A 38 13.81 8.91 2.29
N ALA A 39 13.64 7.59 2.45
CA ALA A 39 13.28 6.73 1.35
C ALA A 39 11.79 6.82 0.97
N ALA A 40 10.93 7.27 1.90
CA ALA A 40 9.48 7.32 1.74
C ALA A 40 9.02 8.58 0.99
N ALA A 41 9.52 8.75 -0.23
CA ALA A 41 9.19 9.88 -1.10
C ALA A 41 8.97 9.42 -2.56
N PRO A 42 8.12 10.12 -3.33
CA PRO A 42 7.96 9.85 -4.76
C PRO A 42 9.28 9.94 -5.54
N ILE A 43 9.57 8.94 -6.37
CA ILE A 43 10.72 8.99 -7.29
C ILE A 43 10.32 9.77 -8.55
N ILE A 44 10.85 10.99 -8.70
CA ILE A 44 10.65 11.84 -9.89
C ILE A 44 12.02 12.27 -10.43
N VAL A 45 12.48 11.61 -11.49
CA VAL A 45 13.68 11.97 -12.26
C VAL A 45 13.36 13.02 -13.31
N VAL A 46 12.22 12.84 -14.01
CA VAL A 46 11.76 13.74 -15.06
C VAL A 46 10.33 14.18 -14.72
N GLY A 47 10.09 15.48 -14.64
CA GLY A 47 8.73 16.01 -14.48
C GLY A 47 7.97 16.03 -15.82
N GLY A 48 6.64 16.03 -15.77
CA GLY A 48 5.79 16.14 -16.95
C GLY A 48 4.82 14.96 -17.10
N ALA A 49 4.31 14.77 -18.32
CA ALA A 49 3.37 13.71 -18.67
C ALA A 49 3.51 13.33 -20.15
N GLY A 50 2.85 12.25 -20.56
CA GLY A 50 2.74 11.84 -21.96
C GLY A 50 4.03 11.24 -22.55
N GLU A 51 4.14 11.28 -23.88
CA GLU A 51 5.21 10.62 -24.63
C GLU A 51 6.58 11.25 -24.36
N ASP A 52 6.65 12.58 -24.21
CA ASP A 52 7.90 13.30 -23.91
C ASP A 52 8.52 12.88 -22.58
N LEU A 53 7.69 12.62 -21.56
CA LEU A 53 8.13 12.08 -20.28
C LEU A 53 8.77 10.70 -20.49
N ILE A 54 8.08 9.81 -21.21
CA ILE A 54 8.55 8.45 -21.47
C ILE A 54 9.88 8.48 -22.25
N ALA A 55 9.98 9.28 -23.31
CA ALA A 55 11.19 9.41 -24.10
C ALA A 55 12.39 9.90 -23.26
N GLN A 56 12.16 10.87 -22.38
CA GLN A 56 13.20 11.35 -21.47
C GLN A 56 13.59 10.31 -20.42
N LEU A 57 12.64 9.56 -19.86
CA LEU A 57 12.92 8.48 -18.92
C LEU A 57 13.72 7.35 -19.57
N LEU A 58 13.37 6.94 -20.78
CA LEU A 58 14.14 5.95 -21.55
C LEU A 58 15.58 6.42 -21.78
N LYS A 59 15.77 7.69 -22.17
CA LYS A 59 17.11 8.28 -22.31
C LYS A 59 17.90 8.27 -20.99
N GLN A 60 17.26 8.57 -19.86
CA GLN A 60 17.90 8.52 -18.53
C GLN A 60 18.24 7.09 -18.13
N ARG A 61 17.39 6.11 -18.44
CA ARG A 61 17.65 4.69 -18.19
C ARG A 61 18.86 4.19 -18.99
N GLU A 62 18.97 4.54 -20.26
CA GLU A 62 20.06 4.05 -21.12
C GLU A 62 21.42 4.69 -20.82
N ARG A 63 21.46 5.99 -20.50
CA ARG A 63 22.71 6.78 -20.47
C ARG A 63 22.81 7.75 -19.30
N GLY A 64 21.82 7.80 -18.43
CA GLY A 64 21.73 8.75 -17.33
C GLY A 64 22.43 8.26 -16.06
N ARG A 65 22.81 9.21 -15.20
CA ARG A 65 23.35 8.93 -13.86
C ARG A 65 22.31 8.42 -12.87
N LYS A 66 21.02 8.55 -13.21
CA LYS A 66 19.85 8.15 -12.41
C LYS A 66 19.07 7.02 -13.10
N SER A 67 19.79 6.05 -13.65
CA SER A 67 19.20 4.98 -14.47
C SER A 67 18.15 4.18 -13.68
N LEU A 68 18.46 3.75 -12.46
CA LEU A 68 17.52 3.01 -11.61
C LEU A 68 16.30 3.84 -11.21
N GLU A 69 16.48 5.10 -10.82
CA GLU A 69 15.35 5.98 -10.50
C GLU A 69 14.47 6.21 -11.73
N ALA A 70 15.07 6.33 -12.92
CA ALA A 70 14.32 6.49 -14.16
C ALA A 70 13.55 5.22 -14.51
N THR A 71 14.13 4.03 -14.28
CA THR A 71 13.44 2.74 -14.40
C THR A 71 12.24 2.67 -13.44
N ALA A 72 12.42 3.05 -12.18
CA ALA A 72 11.33 3.05 -11.19
C ALA A 72 10.22 4.06 -11.53
N GLN A 73 10.57 5.27 -11.99
CA GLN A 73 9.55 6.23 -12.42
C GLN A 73 8.83 5.76 -13.70
N LEU A 74 9.56 5.16 -14.65
CA LEU A 74 8.96 4.60 -15.87
C LEU A 74 7.99 3.46 -15.52
N ALA A 75 8.30 2.67 -14.49
CA ALA A 75 7.41 1.65 -13.96
C ALA A 75 6.07 2.24 -13.49
N SER A 76 6.12 3.30 -12.66
CA SER A 76 4.92 4.02 -12.21
C SER A 76 4.11 4.58 -13.37
N VAL A 77 4.77 5.18 -14.36
CA VAL A 77 4.11 5.71 -15.57
C VAL A 77 3.41 4.59 -16.35
N ALA A 78 4.06 3.43 -16.51
CA ALA A 78 3.46 2.28 -17.19
C ALA A 78 2.21 1.76 -16.46
N ILE A 79 2.28 1.62 -15.12
CA ILE A 79 1.13 1.20 -14.31
C ILE A 79 -0.01 2.21 -14.41
N ALA A 80 0.29 3.52 -14.31
CA ALA A 80 -0.70 4.57 -14.45
C ALA A 80 -1.40 4.59 -15.83
N GLN A 81 -0.74 4.06 -16.85
CA GLN A 81 -1.29 3.89 -18.21
C GLN A 81 -1.97 2.52 -18.43
N GLY A 82 -2.18 1.73 -17.38
CA GLY A 82 -2.82 0.41 -17.46
C GLY A 82 -1.91 -0.69 -18.00
N ARG A 83 -0.59 -0.46 -18.08
CA ARG A 83 0.41 -1.46 -18.49
C ARG A 83 1.08 -2.08 -17.25
N ALA A 84 0.26 -2.71 -16.42
CA ALA A 84 0.64 -3.27 -15.12
C ALA A 84 1.84 -4.23 -15.23
N GLU A 85 1.80 -5.16 -16.17
CA GLU A 85 2.82 -6.19 -16.35
C GLU A 85 4.19 -5.56 -16.66
N VAL A 86 4.21 -4.56 -17.54
CA VAL A 86 5.42 -3.83 -17.92
C VAL A 86 5.98 -3.07 -16.71
N GLY A 87 5.13 -2.36 -15.98
CA GLY A 87 5.57 -1.62 -14.80
C GLY A 87 6.09 -2.54 -13.69
N ASN A 88 5.42 -3.66 -13.43
CA ASN A 88 5.89 -4.65 -12.46
C ASN A 88 7.26 -5.21 -12.87
N GLN A 89 7.47 -5.51 -14.16
CA GLN A 89 8.77 -5.96 -14.66
C GLN A 89 9.88 -4.91 -14.44
N LEU A 90 9.60 -3.64 -14.71
CA LEU A 90 10.54 -2.53 -14.49
C LEU A 90 10.85 -2.33 -13.00
N TYR A 91 9.86 -2.48 -12.11
CA TYR A 91 10.12 -2.47 -10.68
C TYR A 91 10.99 -3.65 -10.25
N HIS A 92 10.74 -4.86 -10.76
CA HIS A 92 11.56 -6.02 -10.47
C HIS A 92 13.02 -5.82 -10.91
N GLU A 93 13.24 -5.26 -12.11
CA GLU A 93 14.57 -4.86 -12.59
C GLU A 93 15.26 -3.88 -11.63
N ALA A 94 14.59 -2.77 -11.29
CA ALA A 94 15.16 -1.78 -10.37
C ALA A 94 15.48 -2.37 -8.98
N MET A 95 14.66 -3.31 -8.50
CA MET A 95 14.87 -4.00 -7.22
C MET A 95 15.98 -5.05 -7.25
N THR A 96 16.32 -5.61 -8.41
CA THR A 96 17.51 -6.47 -8.58
C THR A 96 18.79 -5.66 -8.44
N GLU A 97 18.79 -4.41 -8.93
CA GLU A 97 19.97 -3.56 -8.92
C GLU A 97 20.11 -2.71 -7.64
N ALA A 98 19.00 -2.37 -6.97
CA ALA A 98 19.01 -1.58 -5.73
C ALA A 98 18.85 -2.46 -4.48
N PRO A 99 19.91 -2.66 -3.67
CA PRO A 99 19.82 -3.44 -2.44
C PRO A 99 18.92 -2.73 -1.41
N ILE A 100 18.11 -3.50 -0.68
CA ILE A 100 17.11 -2.97 0.26
C ILE A 100 17.70 -2.19 1.44
N GLN A 101 18.99 -2.37 1.72
CA GLN A 101 19.70 -1.62 2.76
C GLN A 101 20.00 -0.18 2.33
N SER A 102 20.03 0.09 1.02
CA SER A 102 20.22 1.44 0.49
C SER A 102 18.94 2.28 0.56
N ILE A 103 19.09 3.60 0.65
CA ILE A 103 17.95 4.53 0.59
C ILE A 103 17.17 4.32 -0.71
N LEU A 104 17.88 4.24 -1.85
CA LEU A 104 17.26 4.02 -3.15
C LEU A 104 16.48 2.70 -3.23
N GLY A 105 17.04 1.59 -2.73
CA GLY A 105 16.35 0.30 -2.72
C GLY A 105 15.07 0.32 -1.88
N ARG A 106 15.07 1.04 -0.75
CA ARG A 106 13.84 1.28 0.02
C ARG A 106 12.87 2.18 -0.73
N SER A 107 13.35 3.24 -1.39
CA SER A 107 12.50 4.14 -2.17
C SER A 107 11.79 3.42 -3.32
N VAL A 108 12.49 2.56 -4.05
CA VAL A 108 11.91 1.75 -5.13
C VAL A 108 10.76 0.91 -4.60
N ARG A 109 10.97 0.21 -3.48
CA ARG A 109 9.94 -0.65 -2.86
C ARG A 109 8.78 0.14 -2.28
N TRP A 110 9.06 1.28 -1.67
CA TRP A 110 8.04 2.16 -1.12
C TRP A 110 7.11 2.71 -2.21
N ASN A 111 7.69 3.14 -3.35
CA ASN A 111 6.92 3.58 -4.52
C ASN A 111 6.16 2.43 -5.18
N TYR A 112 6.78 1.25 -5.30
CA TYR A 112 6.10 0.07 -5.83
C TYR A 112 4.88 -0.32 -4.99
N GLY A 113 4.98 -0.23 -3.67
CA GLY A 113 3.84 -0.46 -2.77
C GLY A 113 2.65 0.45 -3.08
N TRP A 114 2.89 1.75 -3.33
CA TRP A 114 1.82 2.67 -3.73
C TRP A 114 1.16 2.26 -5.05
N ASP A 115 1.95 1.90 -6.04
CA ASP A 115 1.41 1.52 -7.35
C ASP A 115 0.71 0.16 -7.32
N LEU A 116 1.12 -0.77 -6.46
CA LEU A 116 0.39 -2.01 -6.18
C LEU A 116 -0.96 -1.73 -5.52
N LEU A 117 -0.99 -0.84 -4.51
CA LEU A 117 -2.23 -0.46 -3.82
C LEU A 117 -3.25 0.12 -4.82
N ARG A 118 -2.79 0.98 -5.73
CA ARG A 118 -3.62 1.65 -6.76
C ARG A 118 -4.14 0.69 -7.83
N GLN A 119 -3.49 -0.46 -7.99
CA GLN A 119 -3.97 -1.57 -8.81
C GLN A 119 -4.94 -2.50 -8.04
N GLY A 120 -5.30 -2.17 -6.80
CA GLY A 120 -6.14 -3.00 -5.93
C GLY A 120 -5.38 -4.14 -5.23
N GLN A 121 -4.05 -4.21 -5.37
CA GLN A 121 -3.23 -5.27 -4.81
C GLN A 121 -2.75 -4.89 -3.40
N ALA A 122 -3.69 -4.67 -2.49
CA ALA A 122 -3.41 -4.08 -1.17
C ALA A 122 -2.48 -4.94 -0.29
N LEU A 123 -2.59 -6.28 -0.34
CA LEU A 123 -1.67 -7.16 0.40
C LEU A 123 -0.26 -7.17 -0.19
N ALA A 124 -0.13 -7.15 -1.53
CA ALA A 124 1.18 -7.05 -2.17
C ALA A 124 1.86 -5.70 -1.87
N ALA A 125 1.08 -4.62 -1.79
CA ALA A 125 1.57 -3.33 -1.34
C ALA A 125 2.12 -3.38 0.10
N LEU A 126 1.35 -4.00 1.00
CA LEU A 126 1.75 -4.21 2.39
C LEU A 126 3.05 -5.01 2.50
N GLU A 127 3.24 -6.05 1.69
CA GLU A 127 4.49 -6.82 1.64
C GLU A 127 5.70 -5.95 1.25
N GLN A 128 5.55 -5.08 0.24
CA GLN A 128 6.64 -4.16 -0.13
C GLN A 128 6.99 -3.21 1.02
N TRP A 129 5.99 -2.61 1.65
CA TRP A 129 6.22 -1.71 2.77
C TRP A 129 6.77 -2.41 4.01
N GLN A 130 6.35 -3.65 4.30
CA GLN A 130 6.94 -4.49 5.33
C GLN A 130 8.41 -4.78 5.06
N SER A 131 8.77 -5.09 3.82
CA SER A 131 10.17 -5.30 3.47
C SER A 131 11.02 -4.06 3.77
N VAL A 132 10.47 -2.86 3.53
CA VAL A 132 11.12 -1.59 3.88
C VAL A 132 11.22 -1.44 5.40
N ALA A 133 10.10 -1.56 6.13
CA ALA A 133 10.03 -1.38 7.58
C ALA A 133 10.95 -2.36 8.33
N ASN A 134 11.02 -3.62 7.92
CA ASN A 134 11.88 -4.64 8.52
C ASN A 134 13.38 -4.35 8.33
N ASN A 135 13.73 -3.47 7.41
CA ASN A 135 15.10 -3.04 7.15
C ASN A 135 15.39 -1.62 7.66
N LEU A 136 14.45 -0.99 8.35
CA LEU A 136 14.68 0.25 9.08
C LEU A 136 15.27 -0.04 10.46
N ARG A 137 16.08 0.92 10.94
CA ARG A 137 16.53 0.96 12.35
C ARG A 137 15.70 1.93 13.19
N SER A 138 14.64 2.47 12.60
CA SER A 138 13.83 3.57 13.10
C SER A 138 12.34 3.24 12.94
N ASN A 139 11.50 3.90 13.74
CA ASN A 139 10.06 3.72 13.68
C ASN A 139 9.45 4.82 12.82
N ALA A 140 9.41 4.58 11.50
CA ALA A 140 9.02 5.61 10.56
C ALA A 140 7.52 5.98 10.65
N ALA A 141 7.24 7.28 10.65
CA ALA A 141 5.89 7.84 10.82
C ALA A 141 4.89 7.45 9.73
N TRP A 142 5.39 7.13 8.53
CA TRP A 142 4.53 6.69 7.44
C TRP A 142 3.95 5.27 7.68
N ILE A 143 4.56 4.45 8.54
CA ILE A 143 4.20 3.02 8.70
C ILE A 143 2.75 2.85 9.17
N PRO A 144 2.34 3.40 10.33
CA PRO A 144 1.00 3.13 10.85
C PRO A 144 -0.16 3.53 9.92
N PRO A 145 -0.22 4.76 9.36
CA PRO A 145 -1.33 5.14 8.48
C PRO A 145 -1.31 4.36 7.15
N THR A 146 -0.13 4.03 6.61
CA THR A 146 -0.03 3.30 5.33
C THR A 146 -0.43 1.83 5.50
N TYR A 147 -0.07 1.20 6.62
CA TYR A 147 -0.50 -0.17 6.93
C TYR A 147 -2.00 -0.24 7.18
N ALA A 148 -2.52 0.71 7.96
CA ALA A 148 -3.96 0.83 8.20
C ALA A 148 -4.74 0.92 6.88
N LEU A 149 -4.28 1.77 5.94
CA LEU A 149 -4.88 1.89 4.61
C LEU A 149 -4.87 0.56 3.83
N ALA A 150 -3.72 -0.11 3.71
CA ALA A 150 -3.64 -1.36 2.95
C ALA A 150 -4.47 -2.48 3.58
N LEU A 151 -4.41 -2.63 4.91
CA LEU A 151 -5.20 -3.64 5.63
C LEU A 151 -6.70 -3.41 5.44
N TRP A 152 -7.15 -2.15 5.51
CA TRP A 152 -8.54 -1.80 5.28
C TRP A 152 -8.99 -2.17 3.86
N ARG A 153 -8.21 -1.78 2.85
CA ARG A 153 -8.48 -2.12 1.44
C ARG A 153 -8.40 -3.62 1.15
N ALA A 154 -7.65 -4.38 1.95
CA ALA A 154 -7.61 -5.83 1.92
C ALA A 154 -8.74 -6.52 2.71
N GLY A 155 -9.66 -5.77 3.32
CA GLY A 155 -10.77 -6.31 4.12
C GLY A 155 -10.40 -6.70 5.55
N GLN A 156 -9.19 -6.36 6.03
CA GLN A 156 -8.70 -6.70 7.37
C GLN A 156 -8.94 -5.58 8.35
N GLN A 157 -10.20 -5.24 8.53
CA GLN A 157 -10.67 -4.07 9.27
C GLN A 157 -10.17 -4.05 10.72
N GLN A 158 -10.18 -5.20 11.41
CA GLN A 158 -9.74 -5.28 12.80
C GLN A 158 -8.24 -4.95 12.94
N GLU A 159 -7.41 -5.42 12.01
CA GLU A 159 -5.98 -5.15 12.03
C GLU A 159 -5.68 -3.71 11.59
N ALA A 160 -6.41 -3.21 10.59
CA ALA A 160 -6.33 -1.83 10.15
C ALA A 160 -6.56 -0.83 11.30
N VAL A 161 -7.59 -1.08 12.12
CA VAL A 161 -7.92 -0.25 13.29
C VAL A 161 -6.80 -0.27 14.34
N LYS A 162 -6.10 -1.40 14.55
CA LYS A 162 -4.95 -1.45 15.47
C LYS A 162 -3.78 -0.61 14.97
N TRP A 163 -3.47 -0.70 13.68
CA TRP A 163 -2.42 0.12 13.07
C TRP A 163 -2.78 1.60 13.06
N TYR A 164 -4.05 1.94 12.83
CA TYR A 164 -4.51 3.32 12.96
C TYR A 164 -4.39 3.83 14.40
N ALA A 165 -4.72 2.99 15.39
CA ALA A 165 -4.56 3.35 16.80
C ALA A 165 -3.09 3.66 17.17
N ALA A 166 -2.12 2.99 16.54
CA ALA A 166 -0.70 3.32 16.71
C ALA A 166 -0.33 4.70 16.12
N ALA A 167 -0.95 5.09 14.99
CA ALA A 167 -0.81 6.46 14.46
C ALA A 167 -1.34 7.49 15.46
N VAL A 168 -2.56 7.28 15.98
CA VAL A 168 -3.19 8.17 16.97
C VAL A 168 -2.38 8.26 18.26
N ARG A 169 -1.84 7.15 18.76
CA ARG A 169 -1.01 7.18 19.97
C ARG A 169 0.27 7.98 19.76
N THR A 170 0.87 7.85 18.59
CA THR A 170 2.09 8.58 18.24
C THR A 170 1.82 10.08 18.18
N GLU A 171 0.80 10.50 17.44
CA GLU A 171 0.49 11.93 17.25
C GLU A 171 -1.03 12.19 17.39
N PRO A 172 -1.58 12.23 18.62
CA PRO A 172 -3.03 12.29 18.84
C PRO A 172 -3.70 13.51 18.20
N THR A 173 -3.01 14.65 18.16
CA THR A 173 -3.51 15.92 17.58
C THR A 173 -3.47 15.94 16.06
N GLN A 174 -2.85 14.94 15.44
CA GLN A 174 -2.77 14.81 13.99
C GLN A 174 -3.78 13.78 13.47
N TRP A 175 -4.01 12.69 14.21
CA TRP A 175 -4.76 11.53 13.72
C TRP A 175 -6.09 11.27 14.42
N ASN A 176 -6.49 12.05 15.43
CA ASN A 176 -7.77 11.86 16.12
C ASN A 176 -9.00 12.06 15.21
N ASP A 177 -8.88 12.88 14.17
CA ASP A 177 -9.90 13.11 13.15
C ASP A 177 -9.29 13.20 11.74
N SER A 178 -10.15 13.23 10.71
CA SER A 178 -9.72 13.25 9.30
C SER A 178 -9.57 14.66 8.72
N SER A 179 -9.83 15.72 9.48
CA SER A 179 -9.86 17.11 8.96
C SER A 179 -8.50 17.58 8.45
N ARG A 180 -7.42 17.05 9.03
CA ARG A 180 -6.03 17.41 8.71
C ARG A 180 -5.39 16.55 7.63
N TYR A 181 -6.08 15.53 7.11
CA TYR A 181 -5.52 14.63 6.12
C TYR A 181 -4.98 15.32 4.85
N PRO A 182 -5.60 16.39 4.31
CA PRO A 182 -5.01 17.11 3.19
C PRO A 182 -3.63 17.70 3.50
N GLU A 183 -3.40 18.13 4.74
CA GLU A 183 -2.14 18.73 5.20
C GLU A 183 -1.10 17.66 5.52
N LEU A 184 -1.51 16.57 6.18
CA LEU A 184 -0.63 15.48 6.62
C LEU A 184 -0.22 14.56 5.48
N LEU A 185 -1.11 14.37 4.50
CA LEU A 185 -0.98 13.39 3.42
C LEU A 185 -1.11 14.06 2.04
N PRO A 186 -0.33 15.11 1.73
CA PRO A 186 -0.53 15.91 0.52
C PRO A 186 -0.26 15.13 -0.76
N ALA A 187 0.58 14.08 -0.69
CA ALA A 187 0.91 13.22 -1.83
C ALA A 187 -0.07 12.06 -2.04
N TRP A 188 -1.01 11.83 -1.10
CA TRP A 188 -2.01 10.78 -1.24
C TRP A 188 -3.12 11.24 -2.19
N ARG A 189 -3.81 10.28 -2.82
CA ARG A 189 -5.00 10.54 -3.63
C ARG A 189 -6.22 10.74 -2.75
N ASP A 190 -7.27 11.35 -3.30
CA ASP A 190 -8.51 11.59 -2.56
C ASP A 190 -9.17 10.28 -2.12
N ASP A 191 -9.14 9.24 -2.95
CA ASP A 191 -9.66 7.92 -2.59
C ASP A 191 -8.84 7.24 -1.49
N GLU A 192 -7.52 7.45 -1.47
CA GLU A 192 -6.62 6.93 -0.43
C GLU A 192 -6.90 7.60 0.92
N ARG A 193 -7.06 8.93 0.92
CA ARG A 193 -7.48 9.69 2.12
C ARG A 193 -8.88 9.32 2.59
N ALA A 194 -9.83 9.15 1.66
CA ALA A 194 -11.19 8.73 2.00
C ALA A 194 -11.21 7.34 2.65
N SER A 195 -10.47 6.37 2.09
CA SER A 195 -10.32 5.05 2.71
C SER A 195 -9.71 5.14 4.11
N LEU A 196 -8.70 5.98 4.33
CA LEU A 196 -8.12 6.16 5.67
C LEU A 196 -9.13 6.79 6.65
N ALA A 197 -10.01 7.68 6.16
CA ALA A 197 -11.04 8.30 7.00
C ALA A 197 -12.09 7.28 7.45
N GLU A 198 -12.42 6.28 6.62
CA GLU A 198 -13.24 5.14 7.03
C GLU A 198 -12.57 4.34 8.16
N VAL A 199 -11.25 4.12 8.08
CA VAL A 199 -10.49 3.48 9.17
C VAL A 199 -10.57 4.30 10.45
N GLN A 200 -10.39 5.62 10.36
CA GLN A 200 -10.48 6.53 11.48
C GLN A 200 -11.87 6.46 12.13
N GLN A 201 -12.94 6.43 11.34
CA GLN A 201 -14.30 6.33 11.84
C GLN A 201 -14.54 5.00 12.57
N ALA A 202 -14.03 3.90 12.01
CA ALA A 202 -14.08 2.59 12.64
C ALA A 202 -13.32 2.57 13.97
N TRP A 203 -12.12 3.16 14.00
CA TRP A 203 -11.33 3.33 15.21
C TRP A 203 -12.05 4.19 16.26
N ALA A 204 -12.64 5.31 15.87
CA ALA A 204 -13.34 6.20 16.80
C ALA A 204 -14.60 5.55 17.41
N SER A 205 -15.26 4.68 16.65
CA SER A 205 -16.45 3.95 17.10
C SER A 205 -16.12 2.81 18.07
N ALA A 206 -14.97 2.16 17.90
CA ALA A 206 -14.53 1.02 18.69
C ALA A 206 -12.99 1.00 18.82
N PRO A 207 -12.40 1.91 19.62
CA PRO A 207 -10.95 1.95 19.75
C PRO A 207 -10.45 0.67 20.42
N PRO A 208 -9.38 0.04 19.90
CA PRO A 208 -8.89 -1.22 20.42
C PRO A 208 -8.29 -1.00 21.82
N ALA A 209 -8.57 -1.93 22.74
CA ALA A 209 -7.86 -1.99 24.01
C ALA A 209 -6.38 -2.31 23.74
N TRP A 210 -5.50 -1.60 24.43
CA TRP A 210 -4.07 -1.84 24.33
C TRP A 210 -3.60 -2.78 25.45
N PRO A 211 -2.73 -3.76 25.16
CA PRO A 211 -2.16 -4.65 26.18
C PRO A 211 -1.20 -3.93 27.12
#